data_AF-A0A1Q4UY19-F1
#
_entry.id   AF-A0A1Q4UY19-F1
#
_cell.length_a   1.000
_cell.length_b   1.000
_cell.length_c   1.000
_cell.angle_alpha   90.00
_cell.angle_beta   90.00
_cell.angle_gamma   90.00
#
_symmetry.space_group_name_H-M   'P 1'
#
loop_
_entity.id
_entity.type
_entity.pdbx_description
1 polymer ?
#
loop_
_entity_poly.entity_id
_entity_poly.type
_entity_poly.pdbx_seq_one_letter_code
_entity_poly.pdbx_strand_id
1 'polypeptide(L)' 'MEREIRADAAPALGDVRQMGEGDTVWLASSVRQRADWQRYLSACFAAVSRGADVRWCRRG' A
#
# COMPACT_ATOMS: atom_id res chain seq x y z
N MET A 1 2.76 9.51 7.19
CA MET A 1 1.43 9.64 6.52
C MET A 1 0.85 8.24 6.31
N GLU A 2 -0.48 8.10 6.26
CA GLU A 2 -1.12 6.79 6.06
C GLU A 2 -1.91 6.73 4.75
N ARG A 3 -1.84 5.58 4.07
CA ARG A 3 -2.63 5.27 2.87
C ARG A 3 -3.21 3.86 2.97
N GLU A 4 -4.41 3.65 2.43
CA GLU A 4 -5.07 2.34 2.42
C GLU A 4 -5.28 1.84 0.98
N ILE A 5 -5.07 0.55 0.74
CA ILE A 5 -5.31 -0.11 -0.53
C ILE A 5 -6.41 -1.17 -0.33
N ARG A 6 -7.54 -0.98 -1.02
CA ARG A 6 -8.73 -1.84 -1.05
C ARG A 6 -9.02 -2.28 -2.49
N ALA A 7 -9.92 -3.24 -2.66
CA ALA A 7 -10.36 -3.70 -3.98
C ALA A 7 -10.86 -2.56 -4.89
N ASP A 8 -11.67 -1.68 -4.32
CA ASP A 8 -12.43 -0.63 -4.96
C ASP A 8 -11.79 0.76 -4.86
N ALA A 9 -10.98 0.99 -3.82
CA ALA A 9 -10.32 2.26 -3.57
C ALA A 9 -8.83 2.06 -3.28
N ALA A 10 -7.98 2.81 -3.98
CA ALA A 10 -6.55 2.82 -3.73
C ALA A 10 -5.91 4.15 -4.18
N PRO A 11 -4.82 4.60 -3.52
CA PRO A 11 -4.02 5.74 -3.98
C PRO A 11 -3.34 5.44 -5.31
N ALA A 12 -2.85 6.48 -6.01
CA ALA A 12 -2.08 6.25 -7.22
C ALA A 12 -0.79 5.45 -6.91
N LEU A 13 -0.37 4.60 -7.85
CA LEU A 13 0.86 3.79 -7.70
C LEU A 13 2.11 4.68 -7.48
N GLY A 14 2.13 5.86 -8.08
CA GLY A 14 3.19 6.85 -7.88
C GLY A 14 3.28 7.31 -6.43
N ASP A 15 2.14 7.60 -5.81
CA ASP A 15 2.08 8.04 -4.41
C ASP A 15 2.60 6.94 -3.48
N VAL A 16 2.18 5.69 -3.70
CA VAL A 16 2.65 4.55 -2.90
C VAL A 16 4.16 4.40 -3.00
N ARG A 17 4.74 4.52 -4.21
CA ARG A 17 6.19 4.42 -4.41
C ARG A 17 6.98 5.54 -3.74
N GLN A 18 6.38 6.71 -3.53
CA GLN A 18 7.05 7.86 -2.93
C GLN A 18 7.09 7.80 -1.40
N MET A 19 6.20 7.01 -0.78
CA MET A 19 6.17 6.79 0.67
C MET A 19 7.53 6.28 1.18
N GLY A 20 7.85 6.66 2.41
CA GLY A 20 9.13 6.33 3.05
C GLY A 20 9.03 6.25 4.57
N GLU A 21 10.14 6.49 5.25
CA GLU A 21 10.22 6.44 6.72
C GLU A 21 9.10 7.23 7.41
N GLY A 22 8.42 6.59 8.37
CA GLY A 22 7.29 7.17 9.09
C GLY A 22 5.94 7.13 8.35
N ASP A 23 5.91 6.60 7.12
CA ASP A 23 4.67 6.33 6.40
C ASP A 23 4.17 4.89 6.59
N THR A 24 2.86 4.67 6.43
CA THR A 24 2.26 3.34 6.52
C THR A 24 1.25 3.10 5.39
N VAL A 25 1.44 1.99 4.68
CA VAL A 25 0.48 1.44 3.73
C VAL A 25 -0.33 0.34 4.41
N TRP A 26 -1.63 0.55 4.50
CA TRP A 26 -2.60 -0.41 5.01
C TRP A 26 -3.19 -1.24 3.87
N LEU A 27 -3.03 -2.55 3.93
CA LEU A 27 -3.59 -3.51 2.99
C LEU A 27 -4.89 -4.08 3.56
N ALA A 28 -6.02 -3.77 2.92
CA ALA A 28 -7.28 -4.40 3.27
C ALA A 28 -7.30 -5.86 2.77
N SER A 29 -8.07 -6.72 3.43
CA SER A 29 -8.22 -8.13 3.02
C SER A 29 -8.70 -8.28 1.57
N SER A 30 -9.53 -7.34 1.09
CA SER A 30 -10.06 -7.30 -0.27
C SER A 30 -9.01 -6.93 -1.33
N VAL A 31 -7.83 -6.44 -0.96
CA VAL A 31 -6.82 -5.96 -1.92
C VAL A 31 -6.39 -7.01 -2.95
N ARG A 32 -6.46 -8.30 -2.58
CA ARG A 32 -6.12 -9.43 -3.46
C ARG A 32 -7.12 -9.63 -4.61
N GLN A 33 -8.29 -8.99 -4.54
CA GLN A 33 -9.31 -9.03 -5.60
C GLN A 33 -9.01 -8.01 -6.71
N ARG A 34 -8.04 -7.10 -6.51
CA ARG A 34 -7.65 -6.13 -7.53
C ARG A 34 -6.97 -6.82 -8.71
N ALA A 35 -7.44 -6.52 -9.93
CA ALA A 35 -6.79 -7.00 -11.16
C ALA A 35 -5.34 -6.49 -11.29
N ASP A 36 -5.05 -5.30 -10.76
CA ASP A 36 -3.72 -4.68 -10.76
C ASP A 36 -2.90 -4.95 -9.48
N TRP A 37 -3.29 -5.94 -8.68
CA TRP A 37 -2.66 -6.23 -7.38
C TRP A 37 -1.14 -6.39 -7.46
N GLN A 38 -0.63 -7.07 -8.50
CA GLN A 38 0.83 -7.23 -8.69
C GLN A 38 1.57 -5.90 -8.82
N ARG A 39 0.93 -4.87 -9.40
CA ARG A 39 1.53 -3.53 -9.52
C ARG A 39 1.61 -2.84 -8.16
N TYR A 40 0.59 -3.03 -7.32
CA TYR A 40 0.61 -2.51 -5.94
C TYR A 40 1.62 -3.24 -5.07
N LEU A 41 1.81 -4.55 -5.23
CA LEU A 41 2.88 -5.28 -4.56
C LEU A 41 4.25 -4.67 -4.89
N SER A 42 4.52 -4.42 -6.17
CA SER A 42 5.76 -3.77 -6.61
C SER A 42 5.90 -2.36 -6.01
N ALA A 43 4.83 -1.57 -5.97
CA ALA A 43 4.85 -0.25 -5.35
C ALA A 43 5.10 -0.31 -3.83
N CYS A 44 4.51 -1.28 -3.13
CA CYS A 44 4.76 -1.52 -1.71
C CYS A 44 6.22 -1.90 -1.45
N PHE A 45 6.82 -2.76 -2.29
CA PHE A 45 8.25 -3.07 -2.18
C PHE A 45 9.15 -1.83 -2.32
N ALA A 46 8.80 -0.92 -3.24
CA ALA A 46 9.53 0.34 -3.38
C ALA A 46 9.38 1.23 -2.13
N ALA A 47 8.18 1.32 -1.57
CA ALA A 47 7.91 2.05 -0.33
C ALA A 47 8.70 1.49 0.86
N VAL A 48 8.70 0.17 1.04
CA VAL A 48 9.46 -0.52 2.10
C VAL A 48 10.96 -0.28 1.96
N SER A 49 11.48 -0.31 0.74
CA SER A 49 12.89 -0.01 0.46
C SER A 49 13.29 1.43 0.84
N ARG A 50 12.31 2.32 1.04
CA ARG A 50 12.47 3.72 1.49
C ARG A 50 12.15 3.91 2.98
N GLY A 51 11.88 2.83 3.71
CA GLY A 51 11.58 2.84 5.14
C GLY A 51 10.10 2.91 5.51
N ALA A 52 9.17 2.80 4.55
CA ALA A 52 7.75 2.77 4.86
C ALA A 52 7.32 1.41 5.47
N ASP A 53 6.31 1.45 6.34
CA ASP A 53 5.66 0.26 6.86
C ASP A 53 4.55 -0.22 5.92
N VAL A 54 4.43 -1.54 5.74
CA VAL A 54 3.30 -2.16 5.03
C VAL A 54 2.63 -3.15 5.97
N ARG A 55 1.34 -2.93 6.26
CA ARG A 55 0.60 -3.68 7.29
C ARG A 55 -0.72 -4.21 6.74
N TRP A 56 -1.11 -5.40 7.17
CA TRP A 56 -2.45 -5.94 6.89
C TRP A 56 -3.45 -5.42 7.91
N CYS A 57 -4.62 -5.00 7.42
CA CYS A 57 -5.80 -4.63 8.21
C CYS A 57 -5.52 -3.61 9.33
N ARG A 58 -6.02 -2.38 9.19
CA ARG A 58 -6.01 -1.44 10.31
C ARG A 58 -7.02 -1.92 11.35
N ARG A 59 -6.56 -2.58 12.43
CA ARG A 59 -7.41 -2.73 13.62
C ARG A 59 -7.57 -1.33 14.20
N GLY A 60 -8.83 -0.87 14.25
CA GLY A 60 -9.19 0.34 14.99
C GLY A 60 -8.87 0.21 16.46
#